data_AF-A0A1Y2G293-F1
#
_entry.id   AF-A0A1Y2G293-F1
#
_cell.length_a   1.000
_cell.length_b   1.000
_cell.length_c   1.000
_cell.angle_alpha   90.00
_cell.angle_beta   90.00
_cell.angle_gamma   90.00
#
_symmetry.space_group_name_H-M   'P 1'
#
loop_
_entity.id
_entity.type
_entity.pdbx_description
1 polymer ?
#
loop_
_entity_poly.entity_id
_entity_poly.type
_entity_poly.pdbx_seq_one_letter_code
_entity_poly.pdbx_strand_id
1 'polypeptide(L)' 'MSTAQLAKIAALKQEIAQLEKELDGEDPNAIVKRHIKLLHLYNERKDATQGMIGKIATMQNVTVREVQDKLGIDDQ' A
#
# COMPACT_ATOMS: atom_id res chain seq x y z
N MET A 1 20.18 -18.15 -33.61
CA MET A 1 20.08 -17.94 -32.15
C MET A 1 20.88 -19.02 -31.46
N SER A 2 21.65 -18.69 -30.41
CA SER A 2 22.44 -19.70 -29.70
C SER A 2 21.55 -20.58 -28.81
N THR A 3 21.99 -21.81 -28.54
CA THR A 3 21.30 -22.76 -27.64
C THR A 3 21.06 -22.15 -26.25
N ALA A 4 22.02 -21.35 -25.75
CA ALA A 4 21.89 -20.62 -24.49
C ALA A 4 20.78 -19.57 -24.51
N GLN A 5 20.58 -18.86 -25.64
CA GLN A 5 19.48 -17.90 -25.79
C GLN A 5 18.12 -18.59 -25.78
N LEU A 6 18.00 -19.76 -26.43
CA LEU A 6 16.76 -20.55 -26.45
C LEU A 6 16.40 -21.07 -25.06
N ALA A 7 17.37 -21.56 -24.29
CA ALA A 7 17.17 -22.00 -22.91
C ALA A 7 16.69 -20.86 -22.00
N LYS A 8 17.28 -19.66 -22.14
CA LYS A 8 16.86 -18.48 -21.39
C LYS A 8 15.43 -18.04 -21.73
N ILE A 9 15.06 -18.07 -23.02
CA ILE A 9 13.69 -17.76 -23.46
C ILE A 9 12.69 -18.76 -22.89
N ALA A 10 13.03 -20.05 -22.87
CA ALA A 10 12.16 -21.10 -22.32
C ALA A 10 11.93 -20.90 -20.81
N ALA A 11 12.98 -20.60 -20.04
CA ALA A 11 12.87 -20.33 -18.61
C ALA A 11 11.99 -19.09 -18.32
N LEU A 12 12.21 -17.99 -19.05
CA LEU A 12 11.40 -16.77 -18.89
C LEU A 12 9.92 -16.99 -19.24
N LYS A 13 9.62 -17.81 -20.24
CA LYS A 13 8.23 -18.17 -20.57
C LYS A 13 7.56 -18.98 -19.46
N GLN A 14 8.30 -19.90 -18.84
CA GLN A 14 7.77 -20.67 -17.72
C GLN A 14 7.50 -19.80 -16.50
N GLU A 15 8.39 -18.85 -16.22
CA GLU A 15 8.22 -17.86 -15.15
C GLU A 15 7.00 -16.97 -15.40
N ILE A 16 6.83 -16.47 -16.62
CA ILE A 16 5.64 -15.67 -17.00
C ILE A 16 4.35 -16.48 -16.78
N ALA A 17 4.29 -17.73 -17.22
CA ALA A 17 3.10 -18.57 -17.05
C ALA A 17 2.77 -18.83 -15.57
N GLN A 18 3.79 -18.96 -14.72
CA GLN A 18 3.62 -19.12 -13.28
C GLN A 18 3.06 -17.83 -12.66
N LEU A 19 3.62 -16.68 -13.01
CA LEU A 19 3.15 -15.37 -12.53
C LEU A 19 1.72 -15.08 -12.99
N GLU A 20 1.38 -15.35 -14.24
CA GLU A 20 0.02 -15.20 -14.78
C GLU A 20 -1.01 -16.04 -14.02
N LYS A 21 -0.62 -17.24 -13.57
CA LYS A 21 -1.47 -18.09 -12.74
C LYS A 21 -1.65 -17.52 -11.33
N GLU A 22 -0.61 -16.94 -10.74
CA GLU A 22 -0.68 -16.29 -9.42
C GLU A 22 -1.54 -15.02 -9.44
N LEU A 23 -1.60 -14.35 -10.60
CA LEU A 23 -2.44 -13.17 -10.83
C LEU A 23 -3.92 -13.50 -11.03
N ASP A 24 -4.30 -14.78 -11.18
CA ASP A 24 -5.68 -15.23 -11.42
C ASP A 24 -6.41 -14.46 -12.55
N GLY A 25 -5.67 -14.09 -13.59
CA GLY A 25 -6.20 -13.33 -14.73
C GLY A 25 -6.43 -11.84 -14.49
N GLU A 26 -6.03 -11.29 -13.34
CA GLU A 26 -6.01 -9.85 -13.11
C GLU A 26 -4.82 -9.17 -13.80
N ASP A 27 -5.04 -7.96 -14.34
CA ASP A 27 -3.95 -7.13 -14.90
C ASP A 27 -3.02 -6.65 -13.77
N PRO A 28 -1.73 -7.01 -13.77
CA PRO A 28 -0.76 -6.57 -12.76
C PRO A 28 -0.74 -5.05 -12.59
N ASN A 29 -0.86 -4.31 -13.70
CA ASN A 29 -0.85 -2.85 -13.65
C ASN A 29 -2.10 -2.30 -12.96
N ALA A 30 -3.24 -2.94 -13.15
CA ALA A 30 -4.48 -2.58 -12.47
C ALA A 30 -4.38 -2.84 -10.96
N ILE A 31 -3.82 -3.98 -10.54
CA ILE A 31 -3.59 -4.33 -9.13
C ILE A 31 -2.69 -3.28 -8.46
N VAL A 32 -1.54 -2.98 -9.07
CA VAL A 32 -0.58 -2.01 -8.54
C VAL A 32 -1.21 -0.61 -8.47
N LYS A 33 -1.90 -0.17 -9.52
CA LYS A 33 -2.61 1.12 -9.52
C LYS A 33 -3.68 1.19 -8.43
N ARG A 34 -4.42 0.11 -8.18
CA ARG A 34 -5.42 0.04 -7.10
C ARG A 34 -4.75 0.19 -5.73
N HIS A 35 -3.66 -0.52 -5.49
CA HIS A 35 -2.90 -0.42 -4.23
C HIS A 35 -2.35 0.99 -4.01
N ILE A 36 -1.76 1.60 -5.04
CA ILE A 36 -1.25 2.98 -4.97
C ILE A 36 -2.38 3.95 -4.59
N LYS A 37 -3.56 3.83 -5.22
CA LYS A 37 -4.72 4.67 -4.90
C LYS A 37 -5.20 4.48 -3.45
N LEU A 38 -5.29 3.23 -2.99
CA LEU A 38 -5.70 2.93 -1.62
C LEU A 38 -4.70 3.48 -0.60
N LEU A 39 -3.40 3.35 -0.88
CA LEU A 39 -2.34 3.86 -0.01
C LEU A 39 -2.38 5.40 0.08
N HIS A 40 -2.54 6.09 -1.04
CA HIS A 40 -2.70 7.55 -1.03
C HIS A 40 -3.95 7.99 -0.27
N LEU A 41 -5.08 7.32 -0.49
CA LEU A 41 -6.33 7.62 0.21
C LEU A 41 -6.22 7.38 1.72
N TYR A 42 -5.55 6.31 2.13
CA TYR A 42 -5.28 6.03 3.54
C TYR A 42 -4.42 7.14 4.15
N ASN A 43 -3.30 7.48 3.52
CA ASN A 43 -2.40 8.52 4.02
C ASN A 43 -3.10 9.88 4.12
N GLU A 44 -3.86 10.28 3.09
CA GLU A 44 -4.60 11.55 3.12
C GLU A 44 -5.60 11.61 4.27
N ARG A 45 -6.35 10.52 4.51
CA ARG A 45 -7.28 10.42 5.64
C ARG A 45 -6.57 10.43 6.98
N LYS A 46 -5.44 9.71 7.10
CA LYS A 46 -4.61 9.67 8.32
C LYS A 46 -4.10 11.07 8.64
N ASP A 47 -3.52 11.75 7.66
CA ASP A 47 -2.94 13.09 7.82
C ASP A 47 -4.01 14.13 8.20
N ALA A 48 -5.17 14.11 7.53
CA ALA A 48 -6.29 14.99 7.87
C ALA A 48 -6.77 14.74 9.31
N THR A 49 -6.89 13.48 9.71
CA THR A 49 -7.31 13.09 11.06
C THR A 49 -6.29 13.53 12.10
N GLN A 50 -4.99 13.27 11.88
CA GLN A 50 -3.93 13.70 12.79
C GLN A 50 -3.86 15.23 12.90
N GLY A 51 -4.09 15.96 11.80
CA GLY A 51 -4.23 17.41 11.82
C GLY A 51 -5.39 17.90 12.70
N MET A 52 -6.53 17.19 12.70
CA MET A 52 -7.65 17.49 13.59
C MET A 52 -7.32 17.17 15.06
N ILE A 53 -6.69 16.03 15.32
CA ILE A 53 -6.23 15.64 16.66
C ILE A 53 -5.25 16.69 17.22
N GLY A 54 -4.30 17.16 16.42
CA GLY A 54 -3.36 18.22 16.82
C GLY A 54 -4.04 19.54 17.21
N LYS A 55 -5.12 19.91 16.50
CA LYS A 55 -5.93 21.08 16.86
C LYS A 55 -6.66 20.87 18.18
N ILE A 56 -7.25 19.69 18.39
CA ILE A 56 -7.95 19.35 19.64
C ILE A 56 -6.97 19.37 20.82
N ALA A 57 -5.79 18.79 20.65
CA ALA A 57 -4.73 18.77 21.65
C ALA A 57 -4.34 20.20 22.07
N THR A 58 -4.12 21.08 21.08
CA THR A 58 -3.84 22.51 21.31
C THR A 58 -4.97 23.21 22.08
N MET A 59 -6.23 23.01 21.67
CA MET A 59 -7.40 23.63 22.31
C MET A 59 -7.61 23.17 23.75
N GLN A 60 -7.28 21.92 24.06
CA GLN A 60 -7.44 21.33 25.38
C GLN A 60 -6.19 21.45 26.26
N ASN A 61 -5.10 22.02 25.73
CA ASN A 61 -3.79 22.09 26.38
C ASN A 61 -3.29 20.72 26.88
N VAL A 62 -3.49 19.69 26.06
CA VAL A 62 -3.04 18.31 26.28
C VAL A 62 -2.18 17.86 25.10
N THR A 63 -1.50 16.72 25.25
CA THR A 63 -0.71 16.12 24.17
C THR A 63 -1.59 15.41 23.14
N VAL A 64 -1.07 15.25 21.92
CA VAL A 64 -1.72 14.46 20.86
C VAL A 64 -1.99 13.02 21.33
N ARG A 65 -1.04 12.42 22.06
CA ARG A 65 -1.17 11.06 22.60
C ARG A 65 -2.35 10.95 23.58
N GLU A 66 -2.52 11.91 24.50
CA GLU A 66 -3.66 11.89 25.42
C GLU A 66 -5.03 12.02 24.69
N VAL A 67 -5.08 12.72 23.56
CA VAL A 67 -6.30 12.77 22.73
C VAL A 67 -6.53 11.44 22.01
N GLN A 68 -5.47 10.83 21.47
CA GLN A 68 -5.53 9.51 20.81
C GLN A 68 -5.99 8.42 21.80
N ASP A 69 -5.43 8.40 23.01
CA ASP A 69 -5.81 7.49 24.09
C ASP A 69 -7.30 7.64 24.47
N LYS A 70 -7.78 8.88 24.59
CA LYS A 70 -9.21 9.17 24.85
C LYS A 70 -10.14 8.71 23.73
N LEU A 71 -9.68 8.76 22.49
CA LEU A 71 -10.44 8.33 21.31
C LEU A 71 -10.30 6.81 21.05
N GLY A 72 -9.44 6.11 21.79
CA GLY A 72 -9.17 4.68 21.60
C GLY A 72 -8.49 4.39 20.26
N ILE A 73 -7.71 5.34 19.74
CA ILE A 73 -7.00 5.21 18.46
C ILE A 73 -5.52 4.99 18.76
N ASP A 74 -4.98 3.84 18.37
CA ASP A 74 -3.54 3.56 18.43
C ASP A 74 -2.89 3.91 17.09
N ASP A 75 -1.74 4.57 17.11
CA ASP A 75 -0.97 4.92 15.92
C ASP A 75 0.01 3.77 15.62
N GLN A 76 -0.55 2.64 15.18
CA GLN A 76 0.25 1.54 14.59
C GLN A 76 0.56 1.80 13.12
#